data_AF-A0A8B6F258-F1
#
_entry.id   AF-A0A8B6F258-F1
#
_cell.length_a   1.000
_cell.length_b   1.000
_cell.length_c   1.000
_cell.angle_alpha   90.00
_cell.angle_beta   90.00
_cell.angle_gamma   90.00
#
_symmetry.space_group_name_H-M   'P 1'
#
loop_
_entity.id
_entity.type
_entity.pdbx_description
1 polymer ?
#
loop_
_entity_poly.entity_id
_entity_poly.type
_entity_poly.pdbx_seq_one_letter_code
_entity_poly.pdbx_strand_id
1 'polypeptide(L)'
;MATASSIYKISIGDVKESTVSSSSAVVFDWDNTLKQYNPEKRTLKTGVDRSILLKWKNDLKCQLFIISAIRPSKMNMETILIEIERLGLTDVFIEKSDDIQIVPNKYARKGNVIICGYDKAETFLDIFYGRKDFINVDKGDMLDSGPRGKVNVENDTNDIETDGPVLVDAMASTSTDTKVIFFDDEEVNIDNFSQLVKNSVCYHVI
;
A
#
# COMPACT_ATOMS: atom_id res chain seq x y z
N MET A 1 15.82 -10.51 -16.31
CA MET A 1 15.91 -9.11 -16.76
C MET A 1 14.83 -8.34 -16.01
N ALA A 2 15.18 -7.30 -15.24
CA ALA A 2 14.17 -6.47 -14.59
C ALA A 2 13.46 -5.64 -15.68
N THR A 3 12.15 -5.77 -15.80
CA THR A 3 11.35 -4.98 -16.74
C THR A 3 11.18 -3.56 -16.19
N ALA A 4 11.38 -2.55 -17.05
CA ALA A 4 11.21 -1.15 -16.66
C ALA A 4 9.74 -0.85 -16.35
N SER A 5 9.49 -0.05 -15.31
CA SER A 5 8.17 0.48 -15.03
C SER A 5 7.72 1.39 -16.18
N SER A 6 6.42 1.38 -16.50
CA SER A 6 5.87 2.14 -17.62
C SER A 6 5.01 3.29 -17.09
N ILE A 7 5.24 4.52 -17.58
CA ILE A 7 4.47 5.70 -17.21
C ILE A 7 3.63 6.15 -18.41
N TYR A 8 2.34 6.40 -18.17
CA TYR A 8 1.38 6.86 -19.16
C TYR A 8 0.64 8.09 -18.63
N LYS A 9 0.10 8.92 -19.53
CA LYS A 9 -0.86 9.99 -19.17
C LYS A 9 -2.26 9.56 -19.54
N ILE A 10 -3.24 9.86 -18.69
CA ILE A 10 -4.65 9.50 -18.92
C ILE A 10 -5.57 10.50 -18.23
N SER A 11 -6.69 10.84 -18.86
CA SER A 11 -7.78 11.50 -18.13
C SER A 11 -8.60 10.46 -17.38
N ILE A 12 -8.93 10.71 -16.11
CA ILE A 12 -9.55 9.68 -15.26
C ILE A 12 -10.89 9.15 -15.84
N GLY A 13 -11.63 9.99 -16.57
CA GLY A 13 -12.87 9.59 -17.25
C GLY A 13 -12.67 8.64 -18.44
N ASP A 14 -11.44 8.51 -18.95
CA ASP A 14 -11.08 7.59 -20.03
C ASP A 14 -10.61 6.23 -19.52
N VAL A 15 -10.54 6.05 -18.19
CA VAL A 15 -10.24 4.76 -17.56
C VAL A 15 -11.36 3.78 -17.89
N LYS A 16 -11.00 2.71 -18.60
CA LYS A 16 -11.91 1.66 -19.05
C LYS A 16 -11.57 0.36 -18.34
N GLU A 17 -12.48 -0.60 -18.42
CA GLU A 17 -12.25 -1.94 -17.87
C GLU A 17 -10.90 -2.55 -18.31
N SER A 18 -10.53 -2.37 -19.58
CA SER A 18 -9.31 -2.91 -20.18
C SER A 18 -8.02 -2.20 -19.73
N THR A 19 -8.13 -1.09 -19.00
CA THR A 19 -6.96 -0.35 -18.48
C THR A 19 -6.19 -1.19 -17.46
N VAL A 20 -6.88 -2.07 -16.73
CA VAL A 20 -6.32 -2.92 -15.69
C VAL A 20 -6.37 -4.38 -16.12
N SER A 21 -5.29 -5.12 -15.86
CA SER A 21 -5.22 -6.57 -16.07
C SER A 21 -5.78 -7.34 -14.87
N SER A 22 -6.21 -8.59 -15.09
CA SER A 22 -6.66 -9.48 -14.02
C SER A 22 -5.61 -9.70 -12.94
N SER A 23 -6.07 -9.95 -11.72
CA SER A 23 -5.27 -10.27 -10.54
C SER A 23 -4.18 -9.24 -10.22
N SER A 24 -4.38 -7.99 -10.64
CA SER A 24 -3.45 -6.89 -10.38
C SER A 24 -3.78 -6.20 -9.05
N ALA A 25 -2.76 -5.60 -8.43
CA ALA A 25 -2.97 -4.63 -7.36
C ALA A 25 -3.14 -3.25 -8.00
N VAL A 26 -4.26 -2.60 -7.76
CA VAL A 26 -4.57 -1.28 -8.31
C VAL A 26 -4.63 -0.27 -7.17
N VAL A 27 -3.81 0.75 -7.26
CA VAL A 27 -3.63 1.76 -6.23
C VAL A 27 -4.04 3.11 -6.79
N PHE A 28 -4.95 3.79 -6.11
CA PHE A 28 -5.38 5.12 -6.46
C PHE A 28 -4.90 6.11 -5.41
N ASP A 29 -4.35 7.24 -5.86
CA ASP A 29 -4.43 8.43 -5.05
C ASP A 29 -5.90 8.84 -4.81
N TRP A 30 -6.13 9.50 -3.68
CA TRP A 30 -7.46 9.93 -3.29
C TRP A 30 -7.89 11.22 -3.95
N ASP A 31 -7.25 12.35 -3.62
CA ASP A 31 -7.72 13.68 -4.02
C ASP A 31 -7.37 13.96 -5.48
N ASN A 32 -8.28 14.53 -6.27
CA ASN A 32 -8.08 14.83 -7.71
C ASN A 32 -7.74 13.61 -8.60
N THR A 33 -7.66 12.41 -8.04
CA THR A 33 -7.55 11.14 -8.76
C THR A 33 -8.86 10.36 -8.65
N LEU A 34 -9.07 9.60 -7.57
CA LEU A 34 -10.30 8.81 -7.42
C LEU A 34 -11.47 9.64 -6.87
N LYS A 35 -11.22 10.59 -5.98
CA LYS A 35 -12.22 11.56 -5.50
C LYS A 35 -12.12 12.82 -6.36
N GLN A 36 -13.21 13.13 -7.04
CA GLN A 36 -13.33 14.32 -7.88
C GLN A 36 -14.33 15.28 -7.25
N TYR A 37 -13.88 16.49 -6.92
CA TYR A 37 -14.74 17.56 -6.40
C TYR A 37 -15.13 18.52 -7.53
N ASN A 38 -16.43 18.72 -7.72
CA ASN A 38 -16.93 19.79 -8.58
C ASN A 38 -17.21 21.03 -7.72
N PRO A 39 -16.41 22.10 -7.82
CA PRO A 39 -16.59 23.30 -6.99
C PRO A 39 -17.86 24.08 -7.32
N GLU A 40 -18.30 24.08 -8.58
CA GLU A 40 -19.50 24.81 -9.02
C GLU A 40 -20.77 24.19 -8.44
N LYS A 41 -20.87 22.86 -8.48
CA LYS A 41 -22.01 22.10 -7.98
C LYS A 41 -21.88 21.73 -6.50
N ARG A 42 -20.69 21.91 -5.93
CA ARG A 42 -20.31 21.46 -4.58
C ARG A 42 -20.59 19.97 -4.35
N THR A 43 -20.37 19.16 -5.40
CA THR A 43 -20.64 17.72 -5.37
C THR A 43 -19.35 16.93 -5.46
N LEU A 44 -19.29 15.83 -4.71
CA LEU A 44 -18.26 14.81 -4.86
C LEU A 44 -18.74 13.72 -5.83
N LYS A 45 -17.84 13.25 -6.68
CA LYS A 45 -18.04 12.07 -7.52
C LYS A 45 -16.78 11.22 -7.51
N THR A 46 -16.93 9.95 -7.89
CA THR A 46 -15.79 9.08 -8.17
C THR A 46 -15.21 9.38 -9.55
N GLY A 47 -13.90 9.34 -9.69
CA GLY A 47 -13.19 9.50 -10.96
C GLY A 47 -13.33 8.28 -11.87
N VAL A 48 -13.47 7.09 -11.29
CA VAL A 48 -13.74 5.83 -11.99
C VAL A 48 -15.12 5.33 -11.59
N ASP A 49 -15.94 4.95 -12.57
CA ASP A 49 -17.29 4.45 -12.31
C ASP A 49 -17.28 3.23 -11.37
N ARG A 50 -18.20 3.24 -10.40
CA ARG A 50 -18.33 2.17 -9.40
C ARG A 50 -18.51 0.79 -10.02
N SER A 51 -19.22 0.70 -11.15
CA SER A 51 -19.41 -0.56 -11.88
C SER A 51 -18.10 -1.13 -12.41
N ILE A 52 -17.18 -0.28 -12.88
CA ILE A 52 -15.84 -0.67 -13.32
C ILE A 52 -15.02 -1.17 -12.13
N LEU A 53 -15.03 -0.43 -11.01
CA LEU A 53 -14.32 -0.83 -9.79
C LEU A 53 -14.80 -2.18 -9.27
N LEU A 54 -16.12 -2.40 -9.22
CA LEU A 54 -16.68 -3.70 -8.81
C LEU A 54 -16.30 -4.82 -9.76
N LYS A 55 -16.26 -4.55 -11.07
CA LYS A 55 -15.84 -5.54 -12.06
C LYS A 55 -14.37 -5.92 -11.87
N TRP A 56 -13.49 -4.94 -11.67
CA TRP A 56 -12.09 -5.21 -11.36
C TRP A 56 -11.94 -6.03 -10.09
N LYS A 57 -12.65 -5.68 -9.01
CA LYS A 57 -12.59 -6.42 -7.75
C LYS A 57 -13.13 -7.85 -7.88
N ASN A 58 -14.33 -8.00 -8.42
CA ASN A 58 -15.09 -9.25 -8.34
C ASN A 58 -14.81 -10.20 -9.50
N ASP A 59 -14.71 -9.68 -10.73
CA ASP A 59 -14.58 -10.50 -11.93
C ASP A 59 -13.11 -10.69 -12.27
N LEU A 60 -12.33 -9.60 -12.25
CA LEU A 60 -10.89 -9.65 -12.54
C LEU A 60 -10.04 -10.01 -11.33
N LYS A 61 -10.64 -10.16 -10.13
CA LYS A 61 -9.94 -10.51 -8.88
C LYS A 61 -8.80 -9.55 -8.52
N CYS A 62 -8.95 -8.28 -8.88
CA CYS A 62 -7.97 -7.25 -8.53
C CYS A 62 -8.10 -6.85 -7.06
N GLN A 63 -6.97 -6.49 -6.45
CA GLN A 63 -6.94 -5.87 -5.13
C GLN A 63 -6.92 -4.36 -5.32
N LEU A 64 -7.95 -3.67 -4.87
CA LEU A 64 -8.10 -2.22 -5.05
C LEU A 64 -7.75 -1.49 -3.76
N PHE A 65 -6.87 -0.50 -3.86
CA PHE A 65 -6.36 0.32 -2.75
C PHE A 65 -6.60 1.80 -3.00
N ILE A 66 -6.84 2.53 -1.92
CA ILE A 66 -6.74 3.99 -1.84
C ILE A 66 -5.53 4.31 -0.99
N ILE A 67 -4.67 5.20 -1.47
CA ILE A 67 -3.55 5.74 -0.70
C ILE A 67 -3.55 7.26 -0.77
N SER A 68 -3.57 7.94 0.37
CA SER A 68 -3.60 9.41 0.43
C SER A 68 -2.43 9.95 1.25
N ALA A 69 -1.82 11.02 0.78
CA ALA A 69 -0.74 11.73 1.48
C ALA A 69 -1.32 12.77 2.45
N ILE A 70 -1.80 12.29 3.60
CA ILE A 70 -2.36 13.09 4.68
C ILE A 70 -1.82 12.56 6.01
N ARG A 71 -1.50 13.46 6.94
CA ARG A 71 -0.99 13.12 8.27
C ARG A 71 -1.75 11.94 8.89
N PRO A 72 -1.08 10.81 9.18
CA PRO A 72 -1.71 9.65 9.79
C PRO A 72 -2.33 9.97 11.15
N SER A 73 -3.65 9.85 11.24
CA SER A 73 -4.40 10.01 12.49
C SER A 73 -5.76 9.33 12.38
N LYS A 74 -6.37 9.01 13.53
CA LYS A 74 -7.73 8.44 13.57
C LYS A 74 -8.75 9.38 12.91
N MET A 75 -8.69 10.67 13.21
CA MET A 75 -9.61 11.68 12.69
C MET A 75 -9.51 11.80 11.16
N ASN A 76 -8.29 11.82 10.60
CA ASN A 76 -8.12 11.88 9.14
C ASN A 76 -8.58 10.61 8.46
N MET A 77 -8.34 9.44 9.06
CA MET A 77 -8.86 8.17 8.57
C MET A 77 -10.39 8.16 8.57
N GLU A 78 -11.03 8.53 9.68
CA GLU A 78 -12.49 8.65 9.77
C GLU A 78 -13.06 9.61 8.72
N THR A 79 -12.37 10.72 8.46
CA THR A 79 -12.77 11.68 7.42
C THR A 79 -12.82 11.04 6.03
N ILE A 80 -11.75 10.34 5.62
CA ILE A 80 -11.73 9.66 4.32
C ILE A 80 -12.78 8.55 4.27
N LEU A 81 -12.96 7.79 5.35
CA LEU A 81 -13.96 6.72 5.40
C LEU A 81 -15.38 7.25 5.20
N ILE A 82 -15.72 8.43 5.76
CA ILE A 82 -17.01 9.10 5.53
C ILE A 82 -17.15 9.52 4.06
N GLU A 83 -16.08 10.02 3.43
CA GLU A 83 -16.12 10.37 2.01
C GLU A 83 -16.31 9.14 1.11
N ILE A 84 -15.62 8.04 1.40
CA ILE A 84 -15.78 6.74 0.72
C ILE A 84 -17.21 6.23 0.84
N GLU A 85 -17.80 6.33 2.03
CA GLU A 85 -19.20 5.95 2.26
C GLU A 85 -20.16 6.82 1.44
N ARG A 86 -19.95 8.15 1.42
CA ARG A 86 -20.76 9.08 0.61
C ARG A 86 -20.67 8.80 -0.89
N LEU A 87 -19.54 8.30 -1.36
CA LEU A 87 -19.35 7.87 -2.76
C LEU A 87 -19.88 6.45 -3.02
N GLY A 88 -20.37 5.75 -2.00
CA GLY A 88 -20.87 4.38 -2.13
C GLY A 88 -19.78 3.37 -2.42
N LEU A 89 -18.55 3.62 -2.00
CA LEU A 89 -17.36 2.81 -2.31
C LEU A 89 -16.94 1.88 -1.15
N THR A 90 -17.72 1.81 -0.08
CA THR A 90 -17.42 1.00 1.11
C THR A 90 -17.18 -0.47 0.76
N ASP A 91 -18.05 -1.09 -0.05
CA ASP A 91 -17.92 -2.49 -0.45
C ASP A 91 -16.79 -2.75 -1.45
N VAL A 92 -16.19 -1.69 -2.01
CA VAL A 92 -15.03 -1.78 -2.89
C VAL A 92 -13.74 -1.84 -2.07
N PHE A 93 -13.55 -0.93 -1.10
CA PHE A 93 -12.25 -0.74 -0.43
C PHE A 93 -12.21 -1.15 1.05
N ILE A 94 -13.36 -1.26 1.72
CA ILE A 94 -13.43 -1.47 3.17
C ILE A 94 -13.92 -2.89 3.47
N GLU A 95 -13.17 -3.62 4.27
CA GLU A 95 -13.62 -4.86 4.89
C GLU A 95 -14.30 -4.55 6.22
N LYS A 96 -15.55 -4.98 6.39
CA LYS A 96 -16.37 -4.64 7.56
C LYS A 96 -15.78 -5.12 8.89
N SER A 97 -14.97 -6.17 8.85
CA SER A 97 -14.31 -6.77 10.01
C SER A 97 -13.01 -6.09 10.40
N ASP A 98 -12.46 -5.17 9.59
CA ASP A 98 -11.17 -4.55 9.88
C ASP A 98 -11.33 -3.30 10.75
N ASP A 99 -10.49 -3.18 11.78
CA ASP A 99 -10.42 -2.00 12.65
C ASP A 99 -9.48 -0.95 12.08
N ILE A 100 -9.58 0.29 12.58
CA ILE A 100 -8.61 1.32 12.22
C ILE A 100 -7.28 0.99 12.89
N GLN A 101 -6.26 0.72 12.08
CA GLN A 101 -4.89 0.51 12.53
C GLN A 101 -4.10 1.79 12.35
N ILE A 102 -3.34 2.18 13.37
CA ILE A 102 -2.46 3.36 13.31
C ILE A 102 -1.06 2.90 13.67
N VAL A 103 -0.13 3.08 12.74
CA VAL A 103 1.30 2.88 12.96
C VAL A 103 1.93 4.25 13.15
N PRO A 104 2.39 4.58 14.38
CA PRO A 104 2.93 5.90 14.68
C PRO A 104 4.02 6.33 13.69
N ASN A 105 3.93 7.58 13.22
CA ASN A 105 4.86 8.20 12.27
C ASN A 105 5.00 7.48 10.92
N LYS A 106 4.09 6.56 10.57
CA LYS A 106 4.09 5.86 9.28
C LYS A 106 2.77 6.03 8.53
N TYR A 107 1.74 5.31 8.96
CA TYR A 107 0.46 5.28 8.26
C TYR A 107 -0.70 4.99 9.21
N ALA A 108 -1.91 5.26 8.75
CA ALA A 108 -3.12 4.67 9.29
C ALA A 108 -3.85 3.93 8.17
N ARG A 109 -4.54 2.84 8.49
CA ARG A 109 -5.32 2.06 7.51
C ARG A 109 -6.60 1.48 8.09
N LYS A 110 -7.55 1.19 7.22
CA LYS A 110 -8.71 0.31 7.47
C LYS A 110 -9.11 -0.35 6.16
N GLY A 111 -9.08 -1.67 6.09
CA GLY A 111 -9.17 -2.41 4.84
C GLY A 111 -8.04 -1.98 3.89
N ASN A 112 -8.40 -1.67 2.64
CA ASN A 112 -7.48 -1.21 1.62
C ASN A 112 -7.43 0.32 1.47
N VAL A 113 -7.90 1.05 2.50
CA VAL A 113 -7.80 2.51 2.58
C VAL A 113 -6.61 2.86 3.47
N ILE A 114 -5.67 3.62 2.93
CA ILE A 114 -4.39 3.94 3.55
C ILE A 114 -4.20 5.46 3.54
N ILE A 115 -3.77 6.02 4.67
CA ILE A 115 -3.23 7.39 4.73
C ILE A 115 -1.79 7.35 5.23
N CYS A 116 -0.92 8.10 4.59
CA CYS A 116 0.52 8.17 4.87
C CYS A 116 0.99 9.62 4.88
N GLY A 117 2.21 9.87 5.37
CA GLY A 117 2.78 11.22 5.40
C GLY A 117 2.86 11.82 4.00
N TYR A 118 3.77 11.29 3.18
CA TYR A 118 3.95 11.63 1.75
C TYR A 118 4.68 10.51 0.97
N ASP A 119 4.97 9.39 1.62
CA ASP A 119 5.79 8.27 1.16
C ASP A 119 4.92 7.13 0.61
N LYS A 120 4.02 7.45 -0.32
CA LYS A 120 3.00 6.51 -0.86
C LYS A 120 3.60 5.18 -1.32
N ALA A 121 4.69 5.23 -2.08
CA ALA A 121 5.34 4.04 -2.63
C ALA A 121 5.92 3.15 -1.52
N GLU A 122 6.64 3.72 -0.55
CA GLU A 122 7.22 2.97 0.56
C GLU A 122 6.13 2.39 1.46
N THR A 123 5.13 3.20 1.82
CA THR A 123 3.99 2.73 2.60
C THR A 123 3.24 1.61 1.88
N PHE A 124 3.03 1.71 0.57
CA PHE A 124 2.41 0.64 -0.21
C PHE A 124 3.25 -0.64 -0.17
N LEU A 125 4.58 -0.55 -0.34
CA LEU A 125 5.46 -1.71 -0.24
C LEU A 125 5.41 -2.36 1.15
N ASP A 126 5.44 -1.55 2.21
CA ASP A 126 5.39 -2.01 3.60
C ASP A 126 4.11 -2.81 3.87
N ILE A 127 2.96 -2.31 3.38
CA ILE A 127 1.65 -2.92 3.60
C ILE A 127 1.42 -4.12 2.67
N PHE A 128 1.76 -4.00 1.39
CA PHE A 128 1.40 -4.97 0.37
C PHE A 128 2.32 -6.20 0.38
N TYR A 129 3.62 -6.00 0.58
CA TYR A 129 4.60 -7.10 0.62
C TYR A 129 4.96 -7.52 2.05
N GLY A 130 4.51 -6.78 3.07
CA GLY A 130 4.80 -7.08 4.47
C GLY A 130 6.30 -7.05 4.74
N ARG A 131 6.86 -5.85 4.93
CA ARG A 131 8.32 -5.66 5.13
C ARG A 131 8.87 -6.56 6.26
N LYS A 132 9.49 -7.69 5.89
CA LYS A 132 10.55 -8.36 6.69
C LYS A 132 11.96 -8.04 6.20
N ASP A 133 12.16 -7.52 4.97
CA ASP A 133 13.49 -7.59 4.33
C ASP A 133 14.07 -6.27 3.74
N PHE A 134 13.62 -5.08 4.14
CA PHE A 134 14.17 -3.82 3.60
C PHE A 134 14.99 -3.00 4.61
N ILE A 135 15.70 -3.67 5.52
CA ILE A 135 16.85 -3.07 6.20
C ILE A 135 18.11 -3.58 5.48
N ASN A 136 18.51 -2.89 4.43
CA ASN A 136 19.92 -2.75 4.04
C ASN A 136 20.00 -1.62 3.02
N VAL A 137 19.83 -0.40 3.52
CA VAL A 137 20.50 0.73 2.90
C VAL A 137 21.86 0.80 3.59
N ASP A 138 22.91 0.55 2.80
CA ASP A 138 24.31 0.77 3.16
C ASP A 138 24.46 2.05 4.00
N LYS A 139 24.52 1.88 5.32
CA LYS A 139 25.21 2.84 6.18
C LYS A 139 26.62 2.33 6.27
N GLY A 140 27.46 2.93 5.42
CA GLY A 140 28.87 2.65 5.34
C GLY A 140 29.55 2.61 6.70
N ASP A 141 30.55 1.75 6.74
CA ASP A 141 31.56 1.59 7.77
C ASP A 141 31.86 2.89 8.56
N MET A 142 31.60 2.84 9.86
CA MET A 142 32.50 3.47 10.83
C MET A 142 32.79 2.48 11.95
N LEU A 143 34.05 2.05 11.95
CA LEU A 143 34.72 1.22 12.94
C LEU A 143 34.75 1.87 14.34
N ASP A 144 34.44 1.04 15.33
CA ASP A 144 35.18 0.75 16.57
C ASP A 144 35.86 1.91 17.36
N SER A 145 35.48 2.07 18.64
CA SER A 145 36.42 2.06 19.77
C SER A 145 35.75 2.07 21.17
N GLY A 146 35.44 0.87 21.68
CA GLY A 146 35.61 0.43 23.09
C GLY A 146 34.66 0.92 24.22
N PRO A 147 34.82 0.42 25.48
CA PRO A 147 35.38 -0.87 25.89
C PRO A 147 34.45 -1.70 26.84
N ARG A 148 34.52 -3.02 26.64
CA ARG A 148 34.41 -4.14 27.60
C ARG A 148 33.97 -3.81 29.04
N GLY A 149 32.73 -4.19 29.37
CA GLY A 149 32.28 -4.56 30.72
C GLY A 149 32.05 -6.06 30.80
N LYS A 150 32.74 -6.72 31.72
CA LYS A 150 32.76 -8.17 31.97
C LYS A 150 31.84 -8.51 33.15
N VAL A 151 31.25 -9.71 33.12
CA VAL A 151 30.86 -10.56 34.28
C VAL A 151 29.52 -10.13 34.93
N ASN A 152 28.51 -10.99 35.15
CA ASN A 152 28.57 -12.27 35.84
C ASN A 152 27.51 -13.28 35.39
N VAL A 153 27.91 -14.55 35.43
CA VAL A 153 27.13 -15.76 35.18
C VAL A 153 26.48 -16.19 36.50
N GLU A 154 25.16 -16.41 36.51
CA GLU A 154 24.53 -17.37 37.42
C GLU A 154 23.63 -18.29 36.59
N ASN A 155 24.02 -19.56 36.62
CA ASN A 155 23.28 -20.70 36.07
C ASN A 155 22.04 -20.93 36.92
N ASP A 156 20.89 -21.12 36.28
CA ASP A 156 19.90 -22.06 36.78
C ASP A 156 19.39 -22.91 35.63
N THR A 157 19.73 -24.19 35.73
CA THR A 157 19.39 -25.31 34.85
C THR A 157 17.91 -25.62 34.90
N ASN A 158 17.28 -25.75 33.74
CA ASN A 158 16.15 -26.66 33.55
C ASN A 158 16.15 -27.16 32.11
N ASP A 159 16.70 -28.36 31.95
CA ASP A 159 16.61 -29.20 30.76
C ASP A 159 15.18 -29.73 30.61
N ILE A 160 14.53 -29.39 29.50
CA ILE A 160 13.50 -30.22 28.88
C ILE A 160 13.85 -30.34 27.41
N GLU A 161 14.51 -31.45 27.07
CA GLU A 161 14.58 -31.99 25.73
C GLU A 161 13.17 -32.41 25.29
N THR A 162 12.65 -31.79 24.24
CA THR A 162 11.69 -32.45 23.35
C THR A 162 12.19 -32.32 21.92
N ASP A 163 12.74 -33.44 21.46
CA ASP A 163 13.03 -33.76 20.08
C ASP A 163 11.76 -33.65 19.22
N GLY A 164 11.87 -32.87 18.16
CA GLY A 164 10.88 -32.79 17.11
C GLY A 164 11.19 -31.60 16.21
N PRO A 165 11.60 -31.79 14.95
CA PRO A 165 11.64 -30.66 14.03
C PRO A 165 10.22 -30.15 13.89
N VAL A 166 9.95 -28.97 14.45
CA VAL A 166 8.74 -28.23 14.12
C VAL A 166 8.89 -27.91 12.64
N LEU A 167 8.22 -28.71 11.80
CA LEU A 167 7.83 -28.35 10.45
C LEU A 167 6.98 -27.09 10.58
N VAL A 168 7.63 -25.94 10.66
CA VAL A 168 7.02 -24.68 10.28
C VAL A 168 6.76 -24.81 8.79
N ASP A 169 5.53 -25.20 8.46
CA ASP A 169 5.03 -25.21 7.09
C ASP A 169 5.38 -23.87 6.46
N ALA A 170 6.37 -23.92 5.58
CA ALA A 170 6.70 -22.89 4.63
C ALA A 170 5.54 -22.83 3.62
N MET A 171 4.42 -22.24 4.03
CA MET A 171 3.29 -21.96 3.17
C MET A 171 2.96 -20.47 3.22
N ALA A 172 3.74 -19.71 2.46
CA ALA A 172 3.23 -18.71 1.54
C ALA A 172 4.39 -18.29 0.63
N SER A 173 4.52 -18.96 -0.51
CA SER A 173 5.24 -18.43 -1.65
C SER A 173 4.60 -17.09 -2.02
N THR A 174 5.18 -15.98 -1.57
CA THR A 174 4.77 -14.65 -2.01
C THR A 174 5.20 -14.51 -3.47
N SER A 175 4.28 -14.81 -4.38
CA SER A 175 4.50 -14.64 -5.81
C SER A 175 4.86 -13.17 -6.06
N THR A 176 6.10 -12.93 -6.44
CA THR A 176 6.66 -11.63 -6.85
C THR A 176 6.08 -11.12 -8.18
N ASP A 177 5.06 -11.79 -8.72
CA ASP A 177 4.48 -11.56 -10.05
C ASP A 177 3.18 -10.73 -10.04
N THR A 178 2.70 -10.27 -8.88
CA THR A 178 1.49 -9.44 -8.85
C THR A 178 1.81 -8.08 -9.48
N LYS A 179 1.24 -7.83 -10.66
CA LYS A 179 1.37 -6.55 -11.36
C LYS A 179 0.71 -5.44 -10.55
N VAL A 180 1.43 -4.34 -10.36
CA VAL A 180 0.93 -3.16 -9.65
C VAL A 180 0.59 -2.07 -10.67
N ILE A 181 -0.59 -1.48 -10.54
CA ILE A 181 -1.06 -0.36 -11.37
C ILE A 181 -1.36 0.81 -10.44
N PHE A 182 -0.76 1.97 -10.71
CA PHE A 182 -0.86 3.14 -9.85
C PHE A 182 -1.41 4.34 -10.61
N PHE A 183 -2.37 5.05 -10.03
CA PHE A 183 -2.96 6.28 -10.56
C PHE A 183 -2.73 7.42 -9.57
N ASP A 184 -2.21 8.55 -10.05
CA ASP A 184 -1.94 9.75 -9.26
C ASP A 184 -1.94 10.99 -10.19
N ASP A 185 -2.39 12.14 -9.71
CA ASP A 185 -2.40 13.40 -10.46
C ASP A 185 -1.08 14.20 -10.29
N GLU A 186 -0.25 13.83 -9.31
CA GLU A 186 1.05 14.47 -9.09
C GLU A 186 2.20 13.67 -9.75
N GLU A 187 2.91 14.33 -10.66
CA GLU A 187 4.03 13.72 -11.41
C GLU A 187 5.13 13.17 -10.48
N VAL A 188 5.42 13.85 -9.37
CA VAL A 188 6.43 13.40 -8.39
C VAL A 188 6.07 12.06 -7.74
N ASN A 189 4.78 11.81 -7.49
CA ASN A 189 4.32 10.54 -6.93
C ASN A 189 4.45 9.41 -7.96
N ILE A 190 4.11 9.70 -9.22
CA ILE A 190 4.27 8.77 -10.34
C ILE A 190 5.72 8.36 -10.52
N ASP A 191 6.64 9.32 -10.53
CA ASP A 191 8.07 9.05 -10.68
C ASP A 191 8.60 8.22 -9.52
N ASN A 192 8.32 8.62 -8.27
CA ASN A 192 8.77 7.90 -7.08
C ASN A 192 8.22 6.47 -7.03
N PHE A 193 6.93 6.29 -7.32
CA PHE A 193 6.28 4.98 -7.30
C PHE A 193 6.84 4.06 -8.38
N SER A 194 7.04 4.58 -9.59
CA SER A 194 7.62 3.80 -10.70
C SER A 194 9.04 3.32 -10.41
N GLN A 195 9.83 4.12 -9.69
CA GLN A 195 11.20 3.79 -9.31
C GLN A 195 11.27 2.75 -8.19
N LEU A 196 10.41 2.84 -7.18
CA LEU A 196 10.44 1.98 -5.99
C LEU A 196 9.67 0.68 -6.21
N VAL A 197 8.48 0.74 -6.81
CA VAL A 197 7.64 -0.43 -7.09
C VAL A 197 7.96 -0.95 -8.48
N LYS A 198 8.90 -1.90 -8.55
CA LYS A 198 9.36 -2.48 -9.82
C LYS A 198 8.21 -3.18 -10.56
N ASN A 199 8.28 -3.16 -11.89
CA ASN A 199 7.26 -3.74 -12.77
C ASN A 199 5.87 -3.09 -12.60
N SER A 200 5.81 -1.87 -12.07
CA SER A 200 4.55 -1.14 -11.96
C SER A 200 4.20 -0.45 -13.29
N VAL A 201 2.89 -0.27 -13.50
CA VAL A 201 2.35 0.59 -14.55
C VAL A 201 1.74 1.79 -13.87
N CYS A 202 2.29 2.97 -14.13
CA CYS A 202 1.85 4.22 -13.52
C CYS A 202 1.10 5.08 -14.55
N TYR A 203 -0.01 5.66 -14.12
CA TYR A 203 -0.86 6.54 -14.89
C TYR A 203 -0.90 7.90 -14.21
N HIS A 204 -0.25 8.89 -14.84
CA HIS A 204 -0.39 10.29 -14.46
C HIS A 204 -1.75 10.80 -14.92
N VAL A 205 -2.61 11.12 -13.96
CA VAL A 205 -3.97 11.59 -14.19
C VAL A 205 -3.96 13.07 -14.54
N ILE A 206 -4.56 13.43 -15.68
CA ILE A 206 -4.64 14.80 -16.20
C ILE A 206 -6.06 15.30 -16.41
#